data_AF-A0A3P7MWK5-F1
#
_entry.id   AF-A0A3P7MWK5-F1
#
_cell.length_a   1.000
_cell.length_b   1.000
_cell.length_c   1.000
_cell.angle_alpha   90.00
_cell.angle_beta   90.00
_cell.angle_gamma   90.00
#
_symmetry.space_group_name_H-M   'P 1'
#
loop_
_entity.id
_entity.type
_entity.pdbx_description
1 polymer ?
#
loop_
_entity_poly.entity_id
_entity_poly.type
_entity_poly.pdbx_seq_one_letter_code
_entity_poly.pdbx_strand_id
1 'polypeptide(L)'
;MFSSFANQNILLLTPLFFHIGIVTAFWIAVYPTTFLFTESLTAYNYLPAYYSAFAGIGEIVMGVVLTLACRRVKDFGLSPSMLLSTVLTLLALATLTASVPEWSTVAPTKDSPWLVQPSIWIIFLVAALFGAIDSATNTVRNVACALAMPEARAQAFAISKFYQ
;
A
#
# COMPACT_ATOMS: atom_id res chain seq x y z
N MET A 1 9.19 -9.84 -26.87
CA MET A 1 8.62 -10.00 -25.52
C MET A 1 9.71 -10.32 -24.50
N PHE A 2 10.49 -11.40 -24.66
CA PHE A 2 11.62 -11.71 -23.77
C PHE A 2 12.72 -10.63 -23.74
N SER A 3 12.95 -9.92 -24.84
CA SER A 3 13.88 -8.77 -24.89
C SER A 3 13.47 -7.63 -23.96
N SER A 4 12.17 -7.45 -23.69
CA SER A 4 11.65 -6.40 -22.80
C SER A 4 11.94 -6.71 -21.33
N PHE A 5 12.01 -7.99 -20.95
CA PHE A 5 12.43 -8.41 -19.60
C PHE A 5 13.93 -8.18 -19.34
N ALA A 6 14.75 -8.24 -20.39
CA ALA A 6 16.19 -8.00 -20.30
C ALA A 6 16.57 -6.50 -20.41
N ASN A 7 15.59 -5.60 -20.49
CA ASN A 7 15.87 -4.17 -20.57
C ASN A 7 16.44 -3.68 -19.23
N GLN A 8 17.61 -3.04 -19.28
CA GLN A 8 18.33 -2.56 -18.10
C GLN A 8 17.48 -1.62 -17.22
N ASN A 9 16.65 -0.76 -17.83
CA ASN A 9 15.79 0.16 -17.09
C ASN A 9 14.68 -0.57 -16.34
N ILE A 10 14.14 -1.64 -16.91
CA ILE A 10 13.11 -2.46 -16.27
C ILE A 10 13.73 -3.30 -15.14
N LEU A 11 14.91 -3.87 -15.36
CA LEU A 11 15.64 -4.62 -14.34
C LEU A 11 15.98 -3.76 -13.11
N LEU A 12 16.30 -2.47 -13.31
CA LEU A 12 16.51 -1.52 -12.21
C LEU A 12 15.22 -1.21 -11.43
N LEU A 13 14.04 -1.30 -12.07
CA LEU A 13 12.75 -1.08 -11.44
C LEU A 13 12.17 -2.36 -10.80
N THR A 14 12.71 -3.53 -11.10
CA THR A 14 12.25 -4.81 -10.55
C THR A 14 12.15 -4.84 -9.01
N PRO A 15 13.14 -4.36 -8.24
CA PRO A 15 13.03 -4.32 -6.77
C PRO A 15 11.84 -3.48 -6.27
N LEU A 16 11.53 -2.39 -6.97
CA LEU A 16 10.35 -1.57 -6.66
C LEU A 16 9.06 -2.37 -6.88
N PHE A 17 8.96 -3.12 -7.98
CA PHE A 17 7.76 -3.93 -8.27
C PHE A 17 7.54 -5.01 -7.21
N PHE A 18 8.60 -5.72 -6.81
CA PHE A 18 8.53 -6.69 -5.70
C PHE A 18 8.11 -6.04 -4.40
N HIS A 19 8.67 -4.88 -4.06
CA HIS A 19 8.29 -4.14 -2.85
C HIS A 19 6.79 -3.80 -2.85
N ILE A 20 6.25 -3.31 -3.98
CA ILE A 20 4.82 -3.04 -4.13
C ILE A 20 4.00 -4.30 -3.90
N GLY A 21 4.41 -5.44 -4.50
CA GLY A 21 3.73 -6.72 -4.35
C GLY A 21 3.66 -7.19 -2.89
N ILE A 22 4.80 -7.16 -2.19
CA ILE A 22 4.89 -7.56 -0.78
C ILE A 22 3.99 -6.67 0.10
N VAL A 23 4.06 -5.35 -0.07
CA VAL A 23 3.23 -4.41 0.70
C VAL A 23 1.75 -4.66 0.41
N THR A 24 1.37 -4.83 -0.86
CA THR A 24 -0.02 -5.10 -1.28
C THR A 24 -0.56 -6.38 -0.65
N ALA A 25 0.20 -7.47 -0.71
CA ALA A 25 -0.16 -8.73 -0.09
C ALA A 25 -0.32 -8.60 1.44
N PHE A 26 0.57 -7.84 2.08
CA PHE A 26 0.51 -7.61 3.52
C PHE A 26 -0.78 -6.91 3.96
N TRP A 27 -1.12 -5.75 3.38
CA TRP A 27 -2.26 -4.97 3.89
C TRP A 27 -3.63 -5.52 3.44
N ILE A 28 -3.70 -6.27 2.34
CA ILE A 28 -4.94 -6.88 1.85
C ILE A 28 -5.20 -8.24 2.51
N ALA A 29 -4.16 -9.08 2.69
CA ALA A 29 -4.35 -10.46 3.13
C ALA A 29 -3.89 -10.71 4.57
N VAL A 30 -2.73 -10.19 4.97
CA VAL A 30 -2.15 -10.49 6.30
C VAL A 30 -2.81 -9.65 7.38
N TYR A 31 -2.85 -8.33 7.23
CA TYR A 31 -3.37 -7.45 8.28
C TYR A 31 -4.84 -7.72 8.65
N PRO A 32 -5.77 -7.97 7.71
CA PRO A 32 -7.17 -8.24 8.07
C PRO A 32 -7.40 -9.50 8.90
N THR A 33 -6.46 -10.47 8.90
CA THR A 33 -6.54 -11.63 9.81
C THR A 33 -6.53 -11.21 11.29
N THR A 34 -5.87 -10.09 11.60
CA THR A 34 -5.82 -9.52 12.96
C THR A 34 -7.20 -9.11 13.49
N PHE A 35 -8.14 -8.80 12.60
CA PHE A 35 -9.50 -8.42 12.99
C PHE A 35 -10.28 -9.60 13.57
N LEU A 36 -9.98 -10.80 13.09
CA LEU A 36 -10.65 -12.05 13.50
C LEU A 36 -10.03 -12.66 14.74
N PHE A 37 -8.73 -12.45 14.96
CA PHE A 37 -7.98 -13.08 16.04
C PHE A 37 -7.70 -12.16 17.25
N THR A 38 -8.06 -10.88 17.17
CA THR A 38 -7.99 -9.99 18.33
C THR A 38 -9.35 -9.95 19.03
N GLU A 39 -9.44 -10.44 20.28
CA GLU A 39 -10.72 -10.58 20.97
C GLU A 39 -11.54 -9.28 21.01
N SER A 40 -10.89 -8.13 21.23
CA SER A 40 -11.54 -6.81 21.28
C SER A 40 -12.20 -6.38 19.95
N LEU A 41 -11.81 -7.00 18.84
CA LEU A 41 -12.30 -6.70 17.49
C LEU A 41 -13.32 -7.72 16.99
N THR A 42 -13.36 -8.92 17.59
CA THR A 42 -14.27 -10.02 17.17
C THR A 42 -15.75 -9.66 17.23
N ALA A 43 -16.14 -8.68 18.05
CA ALA A 43 -17.51 -8.17 18.10
C ALA A 43 -17.97 -7.53 16.76
N TYR A 44 -17.04 -7.12 15.90
CA TYR A 44 -17.32 -6.41 14.66
C TYR A 44 -17.20 -7.32 13.43
N ASN A 45 -18.23 -8.15 13.17
CA ASN A 45 -18.23 -9.13 12.07
C ASN A 45 -18.00 -8.52 10.67
N TYR A 46 -18.40 -7.27 10.44
CA TYR A 46 -18.27 -6.58 9.15
C TYR A 46 -17.01 -5.69 9.05
N LEU A 47 -16.11 -5.77 10.04
CA LEU A 47 -14.91 -4.93 10.08
C LEU A 47 -14.02 -5.05 8.82
N PRO A 48 -13.80 -6.24 8.23
CA PRO A 48 -13.05 -6.34 6.97
C PRO A 48 -13.70 -5.57 5.82
N ALA A 49 -15.04 -5.56 5.73
CA ALA A 49 -15.76 -4.84 4.67
C ALA A 49 -15.62 -3.32 4.83
N TYR A 50 -15.76 -2.81 6.05
CA TYR A 50 -15.53 -1.39 6.34
C TYR A 50 -14.06 -1.00 6.15
N TYR A 51 -13.11 -1.86 6.52
CA TYR A 51 -11.70 -1.67 6.24
C TYR A 51 -11.45 -1.47 4.73
N SER A 52 -11.96 -2.35 3.87
CA SER A 52 -11.84 -2.21 2.41
C SER A 52 -12.50 -0.92 1.88
N ALA A 53 -13.64 -0.51 2.46
CA ALA A 53 -14.30 0.74 2.08
C ALA A 53 -13.43 1.97 2.43
N PHE A 54 -12.83 2.01 3.61
CA PHE A 54 -11.94 3.10 4.02
C PHE A 54 -10.62 3.10 3.24
N ALA A 55 -10.10 1.94 2.84
CA ALA A 55 -8.98 1.87 1.91
C ALA A 55 -9.33 2.51 0.57
N GLY A 56 -10.49 2.20 -0.01
CA GLY A 56 -10.96 2.85 -1.24
C GLY A 56 -11.13 4.37 -1.09
N ILE A 57 -11.62 4.85 0.06
CA ILE A 57 -11.67 6.30 0.35
C ILE A 57 -10.26 6.90 0.35
N GLY A 58 -9.30 6.24 1.01
CA GLY A 58 -7.89 6.67 1.02
C GLY A 58 -7.29 6.75 -0.39
N GLU A 59 -7.56 5.75 -1.24
CA GLU A 59 -7.13 5.72 -2.64
C GLU A 59 -7.66 6.90 -3.43
N ILE A 60 -8.97 7.17 -3.33
CA ILE A 60 -9.64 8.27 -4.04
C ILE A 60 -9.09 9.62 -3.57
N VAL A 61 -9.00 9.84 -2.26
CA VAL A 61 -8.49 11.09 -1.68
C VAL A 61 -7.06 11.34 -2.14
N MET A 62 -6.19 10.33 -2.06
CA MET A 62 -4.82 10.48 -2.54
C MET A 62 -4.76 10.70 -4.05
N GLY A 63 -5.57 10.01 -4.85
CA GLY A 63 -5.63 10.21 -6.30
C GLY A 63 -5.98 11.65 -6.68
N VAL A 64 -6.92 12.28 -5.95
CA VAL A 64 -7.25 13.70 -6.10
C VAL A 64 -6.06 14.58 -5.70
N VAL A 65 -5.42 14.32 -4.55
CA VAL A 65 -4.24 15.07 -4.09
C VAL A 65 -3.11 15.02 -5.12
N LEU A 66 -2.77 13.83 -5.62
CA LEU A 66 -1.74 13.64 -6.64
C LEU A 66 -2.10 14.37 -7.93
N THR A 67 -3.35 14.28 -8.39
CA THR A 67 -3.81 14.95 -9.61
C THR A 67 -3.66 16.47 -9.50
N LEU A 68 -4.03 17.05 -8.36
CA LEU A 68 -3.89 18.49 -8.11
C LEU A 68 -2.42 18.91 -7.96
N ALA A 69 -1.60 18.10 -7.29
CA ALA A 69 -0.19 18.37 -7.05
C ALA A 69 0.65 18.27 -8.34
N CYS A 70 0.40 17.27 -9.19
CA CYS A 70 1.05 17.11 -10.50
C CYS A 70 0.80 18.29 -11.44
N ARG A 71 -0.30 19.04 -11.27
CA ARG A 71 -0.55 20.28 -12.05
C ARG A 71 0.30 21.45 -11.59
N ARG A 72 0.79 21.45 -10.34
CA ARG A 72 1.53 22.57 -9.75
C ARG A 72 3.03 22.33 -9.66
N VAL A 73 3.46 21.08 -9.53
CA VAL A 73 4.86 20.72 -9.31
C VAL A 73 5.33 19.80 -10.43
N LYS A 74 6.44 20.15 -11.08
CA LYS A 74 7.06 19.32 -12.12
C LYS A 74 7.54 18.00 -11.49
N ASP A 75 7.34 16.90 -12.21
CA ASP A 75 7.76 15.55 -11.82
C ASP A 75 7.16 15.02 -10.51
N PHE A 76 6.06 15.61 -10.02
CA PHE A 76 5.42 15.22 -8.77
C PHE A 76 5.00 13.74 -8.76
N GLY A 77 4.58 13.20 -9.90
CA GLY A 77 4.17 11.80 -10.05
C GLY A 77 5.30 10.77 -9.93
N LEU A 78 6.56 11.19 -9.78
CA LEU A 78 7.71 10.29 -9.59
C LEU A 78 8.36 10.51 -8.21
N SER A 79 9.35 11.41 -8.08
CA SER A 79 10.16 11.53 -6.87
C SER A 79 9.37 12.03 -5.65
N PRO A 80 8.55 13.09 -5.73
CA PRO A 80 7.75 13.55 -4.60
C PRO A 80 6.68 12.54 -4.17
N SER A 81 5.99 11.90 -5.13
CA SER A 81 5.00 10.84 -4.82
C SER A 81 5.66 9.61 -4.19
N MET A 82 6.88 9.26 -4.60
CA MET A 82 7.65 8.17 -4.00
C MET A 82 8.01 8.50 -2.55
N LEU A 83 8.51 9.71 -2.28
CA LEU A 83 8.80 10.15 -0.91
C LEU A 83 7.53 10.17 -0.03
N LEU A 84 6.43 10.68 -0.57
CA LEU A 84 5.13 10.71 0.11
C LEU A 84 4.67 9.29 0.48
N SER A 85 4.75 8.35 -0.45
CA SER A 85 4.41 6.94 -0.21
C SER A 85 5.31 6.33 0.87
N THR A 86 6.62 6.58 0.84
CA THR A 86 7.55 6.09 1.86
C THR A 86 7.21 6.62 3.25
N VAL A 87 6.94 7.93 3.38
CA VAL A 87 6.57 8.55 4.66
C VAL A 87 5.26 7.96 5.18
N LEU A 88 4.25 7.82 4.33
CA LEU A 88 2.97 7.23 4.72
C LEU A 88 3.13 5.76 5.13
N THR A 89 3.98 5.01 4.43
CA THR A 89 4.28 3.61 4.77
C THR A 89 4.91 3.49 6.15
N LEU A 90 5.88 4.35 6.48
CA LEU A 90 6.48 4.40 7.81
C LEU A 90 5.45 4.73 8.89
N LEU A 91 4.56 5.69 8.63
CA LEU A 91 3.47 6.03 9.56
C LEU A 91 2.48 4.88 9.75
N ALA A 92 2.10 4.19 8.67
CA ALA A 92 1.21 3.04 8.73
C ALA A 92 1.85 1.88 9.52
N LEU A 93 3.10 1.55 9.24
CA LEU A 93 3.84 0.51 9.96
C LEU A 93 4.06 0.85 11.44
N ALA A 94 4.36 2.11 11.77
CA ALA A 94 4.47 2.59 13.14
C ALA A 94 3.12 2.46 13.89
N THR A 95 2.03 2.81 13.23
CA THR A 95 0.67 2.69 13.80
C THR A 95 0.30 1.22 14.03
N LEU A 96 0.64 0.34 13.09
CA LEU A 96 0.43 -1.10 13.22
C LEU A 96 1.23 -1.71 14.37
N THR A 97 2.54 -1.44 14.42
CA THR A 97 3.41 -1.94 15.50
C THR A 97 3.00 -1.41 16.87
N ALA A 98 2.47 -0.19 16.95
CA ALA A 98 1.96 0.37 18.20
C ALA A 98 0.64 -0.29 18.66
N SER A 99 -0.18 -0.79 17.73
CA SER A 99 -1.58 -1.17 18.02
C SER A 99 -1.94 -2.64 17.82
N VAL A 100 -1.15 -3.44 17.11
CA VAL A 100 -1.44 -4.85 16.83
C VAL A 100 -0.69 -5.75 17.81
N PRO A 101 -1.38 -6.62 18.58
CA PRO A 101 -0.72 -7.63 19.41
C PRO A 101 0.06 -8.65 18.58
N GLU A 102 1.17 -9.18 19.10
CA GLU A 102 2.14 -10.00 18.35
C GLU A 102 1.52 -11.26 17.69
N TRP A 103 0.65 -11.97 18.41
CA TRP A 103 0.07 -13.24 17.95
C TRP A 103 -1.24 -13.08 17.15
N SER A 104 -1.64 -11.86 16.85
CA SER A 104 -2.94 -11.54 16.23
C SER A 104 -3.09 -12.05 14.80
N THR A 105 -2.03 -12.51 14.13
CA THR A 105 -2.14 -13.08 12.77
C THR A 105 -2.22 -14.60 12.76
N VAL A 106 -1.97 -15.26 13.91
CA VAL A 106 -1.79 -16.72 13.99
C VAL A 106 -2.87 -17.38 14.84
N ALA A 107 -3.21 -16.79 15.98
CA ALA A 107 -4.14 -17.39 16.94
C ALA A 107 -4.98 -16.32 17.66
N PRO A 108 -6.21 -16.66 18.12
CA PRO A 108 -6.99 -15.78 18.97
C PRO A 108 -6.20 -15.34 20.21
N THR A 109 -6.02 -14.04 20.40
CA THR A 109 -5.24 -13.47 21.49
C THR A 109 -6.02 -12.40 22.27
N LYS A 110 -5.70 -12.33 23.58
CA LYS A 110 -6.15 -11.30 24.53
C LYS A 110 -5.01 -10.39 24.95
N ASP A 111 -3.85 -10.54 24.33
CA ASP A 111 -2.64 -9.84 24.72
C ASP A 111 -2.80 -8.34 24.50
N SER A 112 -2.23 -7.57 25.41
CA SER A 112 -2.19 -6.13 25.25
C SER A 112 -1.18 -5.77 24.15
N PRO A 113 -1.53 -4.85 23.24
CA PRO A 113 -0.57 -4.36 22.25
C PRO A 113 0.51 -3.52 22.93
N TRP A 114 1.53 -3.16 22.16
CA TRP A 114 2.69 -2.47 22.71
C TRP A 114 2.37 -1.09 23.30
N LEU A 115 1.58 -0.26 22.61
CA LEU A 115 1.36 1.13 23.01
C LEU A 115 -0.10 1.55 23.08
N VAL A 116 -0.93 1.18 22.10
CA VAL A 116 -2.32 1.66 21.98
C VAL A 116 -3.26 0.50 21.73
N GLN A 117 -4.35 0.41 22.49
CA GLN A 117 -5.35 -0.65 22.30
C GLN A 117 -5.95 -0.63 20.89
N PRO A 118 -6.16 -1.81 20.25
CA PRO A 118 -6.74 -1.88 18.92
C PRO A 118 -8.17 -1.34 18.98
N SER A 119 -8.50 -0.40 18.09
CA SER A 119 -9.85 0.15 17.98
C SER A 119 -10.26 0.27 16.52
N ILE A 120 -11.57 0.29 16.27
CA ILE A 120 -12.13 0.44 14.92
C ILE A 120 -11.61 1.71 14.22
N TRP A 121 -11.38 2.79 14.97
CA TRP A 121 -10.90 4.06 14.45
C TRP A 121 -9.45 3.97 13.97
N ILE A 122 -8.59 3.26 14.71
CA ILE A 122 -7.20 3.01 14.31
C ILE A 122 -7.17 2.15 13.04
N ILE A 123 -8.02 1.13 12.96
CA ILE A 123 -8.11 0.26 11.79
C ILE A 123 -8.56 1.05 10.56
N PHE A 124 -9.56 1.92 10.68
CA PHE A 124 -10.00 2.77 9.58
C PHE A 124 -8.95 3.81 9.17
N LEU A 125 -8.21 4.37 10.13
CA LEU A 125 -7.07 5.24 9.83
C LEU A 125 -5.99 4.48 9.04
N VAL A 126 -5.61 3.29 9.52
CA VAL A 126 -4.63 2.42 8.84
C VAL A 126 -5.10 2.04 7.45
N ALA A 127 -6.39 1.71 7.28
CA ALA A 127 -6.99 1.41 5.98
C ALA A 127 -6.84 2.58 5.01
N ALA A 128 -7.21 3.80 5.44
CA ALA A 128 -7.10 5.00 4.64
C ALA A 128 -5.64 5.33 4.29
N LEU A 129 -4.70 5.11 5.22
CA LEU A 129 -3.26 5.25 4.96
C LEU A 129 -2.78 4.26 3.90
N PHE A 130 -3.14 2.98 4.00
CA PHE A 130 -2.76 1.98 2.99
C PHE A 130 -3.38 2.23 1.62
N GLY A 131 -4.64 2.67 1.56
CA GLY A 131 -5.24 3.10 0.31
C GLY A 131 -4.51 4.30 -0.31
N ALA A 132 -4.11 5.27 0.51
CA ALA A 132 -3.31 6.39 0.05
C ALA A 132 -1.91 5.95 -0.44
N ILE A 133 -1.24 5.03 0.27
CA ILE A 133 0.04 4.45 -0.13
C ILE A 133 -0.10 3.72 -1.47
N ASP A 134 -1.14 2.90 -1.65
CA ASP A 134 -1.38 2.15 -2.87
C ASP A 134 -1.55 3.09 -4.07
N SER A 135 -2.40 4.12 -3.94
CA SER A 135 -2.63 5.14 -4.97
C SER A 135 -1.35 5.89 -5.37
N ALA A 136 -0.54 6.32 -4.38
CA ALA A 136 0.73 6.99 -4.62
C ALA A 136 1.75 6.07 -5.29
N THR A 137 1.89 4.84 -4.82
CA THR A 137 2.91 3.91 -5.32
C THR A 137 2.55 3.38 -6.71
N ASN A 138 1.26 3.16 -6.97
CA ASN A 138 0.75 2.82 -8.30
C ASN A 138 0.98 3.96 -9.30
N THR A 139 0.84 5.22 -8.87
CA THR A 139 1.17 6.38 -9.69
C THR A 139 2.65 6.42 -10.05
N VAL A 140 3.54 6.22 -9.07
CA VAL A 140 5.00 6.14 -9.28
C VAL A 140 5.35 5.03 -10.26
N ARG A 141 4.78 3.82 -10.08
CA ARG A 141 4.99 2.70 -10.99
C ARG A 141 4.57 3.05 -12.42
N ASN A 142 3.39 3.64 -12.60
CA ASN A 142 2.88 3.98 -13.92
C ASN A 142 3.80 4.98 -14.64
N VAL A 143 4.24 6.03 -13.93
CA VAL A 143 5.16 7.03 -14.48
C VAL A 143 6.54 6.41 -14.76
N ALA A 144 7.09 5.63 -13.83
CA ALA A 144 8.38 4.97 -13.99
C ALA A 144 8.39 4.01 -15.19
N CYS A 145 7.36 3.18 -15.35
CA CYS A 145 7.22 2.30 -16.51
C CYS A 145 7.11 3.08 -17.84
N ALA A 146 6.38 4.20 -17.84
CA ALA A 146 6.25 5.04 -19.03
C ALA A 146 7.58 5.71 -19.42
N LEU A 147 8.43 6.05 -18.45
CA LEU A 147 9.77 6.62 -18.67
C LEU A 147 10.80 5.55 -19.04
N ALA A 148 10.71 4.34 -18.47
CA ALA A 148 11.66 3.26 -18.71
C ALA A 148 11.58 2.67 -20.12
N MET A 149 10.37 2.57 -20.68
CA MET A 149 10.13 2.12 -22.05
C MET A 149 9.06 2.98 -22.76
N PRO A 150 9.41 4.19 -23.23
CA PRO A 150 8.44 5.13 -23.82
C PRO A 150 7.69 4.60 -25.03
N GLU A 151 8.35 3.78 -25.86
CA GLU A 151 7.80 3.13 -27.06
C GLU A 151 6.98 1.86 -26.75
N ALA A 152 7.12 1.30 -25.55
CA ALA A 152 6.52 0.02 -25.17
C ALA A 152 5.88 0.06 -23.78
N ARG A 153 5.17 1.16 -23.46
CA ARG A 153 4.60 1.43 -22.13
C ARG A 153 3.69 0.32 -21.63
N ALA A 154 2.84 -0.22 -22.49
CA ALA A 154 1.95 -1.33 -22.15
C ALA A 154 2.74 -2.60 -21.76
N GLN A 155 3.86 -2.87 -22.44
CA GLN A 155 4.72 -4.00 -22.11
C GLN A 155 5.44 -3.78 -20.77
N ALA A 156 5.98 -2.58 -20.54
CA ALA A 156 6.61 -2.23 -19.27
C ALA A 156 5.63 -2.35 -18.09
N PHE A 157 4.39 -1.89 -18.27
CA PHE A 157 3.34 -2.04 -17.27
C PHE A 157 2.99 -3.51 -17.03
N ALA A 158 2.85 -4.33 -18.09
CA ALA A 158 2.57 -5.76 -17.95
C ALA A 158 3.69 -6.49 -17.19
N ILE A 159 4.96 -6.17 -17.47
CA ILE A 159 6.11 -6.73 -16.75
C ILE A 159 6.08 -6.31 -15.27
N SER A 160 5.74 -5.05 -14.99
CA SER A 160 5.63 -4.58 -13.60
C SER A 160 4.59 -5.35 -12.79
N LYS A 161 3.47 -5.73 -13.42
CA LYS A 161 2.42 -6.55 -12.82
C LYS A 161 2.77 -8.03 -12.71
N PHE A 162 3.70 -8.52 -13.52
CA PHE A 162 4.22 -9.88 -13.40
C PHE A 162 5.12 -10.05 -12.15
N TYR A 163 5.87 -9.01 -11.79
CA TYR A 163 6.72 -9.00 -10.59
C TYR A 163 6.00 -8.61 -9.30
N GLN A 164 4.84 -7.94 -9.40
CA GLN A 164 3.99 -7.56 -8.27
C GLN A 164 3.11 -8.74 -7.85
#